data_AF-A0A2K1ECQ1-F1
#
_entry.id   AF-A0A2K1ECQ1-F1
#
_cell.length_a   1.000
_cell.length_b   1.000
_cell.length_c   1.000
_cell.angle_alpha   90.00
_cell.angle_beta   90.00
_cell.angle_gamma   90.00
#
_symmetry.space_group_name_H-M   'P 1'
#
loop_
_entity.id
_entity.type
_entity.pdbx_description
1 polymer ?
#
loop_
_entity_poly.entity_id
_entity_poly.type
_entity_poly.pdbx_seq_one_letter_code
_entity_poly.pdbx_strand_id
1 'polypeptide(L)' 'GQGQNQLVAYYVAEQEMNAGVLRSLLGEKLPHYMVPSYFVQLESMPLTPNGKIDRKALPAPEGSLQTG' A
#
# COMPACT_ATOMS: atom_id res chain seq x y z
N GLY A 1 -18.54 9.72 9.77
CA GLY A 1 -17.87 8.78 10.70
C GLY A 1 -16.38 9.02 10.61
N GLN A 2 -15.65 8.99 11.71
CA GLN A 2 -14.23 9.34 11.74
C GLN A 2 -13.43 8.45 10.78
N GLY A 3 -12.89 9.05 9.71
CA GLY A 3 -11.98 8.36 8.79
C GLY A 3 -10.68 8.06 9.52
N GLN A 4 -10.45 6.80 9.84
CA GLN A 4 -9.18 6.38 10.42
C GLN A 4 -8.12 6.45 9.32
N ASN A 5 -7.08 7.28 9.50
CA ASN A 5 -5.94 7.28 8.60
C ASN A 5 -5.23 5.93 8.68
N GLN A 6 -5.27 5.17 7.58
CA GLN A 6 -4.59 3.89 7.45
C GLN A 6 -3.36 4.05 6.56
N LEU A 7 -2.28 3.34 6.89
CA LEU A 7 -1.09 3.27 6.06
C LEU A 7 -1.28 2.23 4.95
N VAL A 8 -0.95 2.61 3.72
CA VAL A 8 -0.99 1.75 2.53
C VAL A 8 0.40 1.73 1.91
N ALA A 9 0.94 0.54 1.68
CA ALA A 9 2.19 0.34 0.96
C ALA A 9 1.92 -0.08 -0.48
N TYR A 10 2.36 0.75 -1.42
CA TYR A 10 2.38 0.42 -2.85
C TYR A 10 3.79 -0.01 -3.22
N TYR A 11 3.94 -1.14 -3.90
CA TYR A 11 5.23 -1.68 -4.29
C TYR A 11 5.14 -2.43 -5.63
N VAL A 12 6.29 -2.64 -6.25
CA VAL A 12 6.46 -3.47 -7.45
C VAL A 12 7.35 -4.64 -7.08
N ALA A 13 6.99 -5.83 -7.53
CA ALA A 13 7.80 -7.04 -7.39
C ALA A 13 7.56 -7.95 -8.60
N GLU A 14 8.58 -8.72 -8.99
CA GLU A 14 8.51 -9.63 -10.15
C GLU A 14 7.51 -10.79 -9.95
N GLN A 15 7.27 -11.17 -8.69
CA GLN A 15 6.40 -12.26 -8.29
C GLN A 15 5.37 -11.77 -7.28
N GLU A 16 4.21 -12.42 -7.23
CA GLU A 16 3.19 -12.11 -6.22
C GLU A 16 3.73 -12.30 -4.81
N MET A 17 3.55 -11.28 -3.98
CA MET A 17 3.98 -11.30 -2.59
C MET A 17 2.80 -11.43 -1.64
N ASN A 18 2.94 -12.30 -0.65
CA ASN A 18 1.95 -12.46 0.41
C ASN A 18 2.03 -11.28 1.40
N ALA A 19 0.95 -10.51 1.50
CA ALA A 19 0.86 -9.35 2.38
C ALA A 19 1.10 -9.68 3.87
N GLY A 20 0.70 -10.87 4.34
CA GLY A 20 0.93 -11.32 5.71
C GLY A 20 2.42 -11.50 6.01
N VAL A 21 3.17 -12.07 5.08
CA VAL A 21 4.63 -12.24 5.21
C VAL A 21 5.32 -10.87 5.25
N LEU A 22 4.96 -9.95 4.35
CA LEU A 22 5.52 -8.59 4.34
C LEU A 22 5.22 -7.84 5.64
N ARG A 23 3.99 -7.97 6.15
CA ARG A 23 3.57 -7.38 7.42
C ARG A 23 4.40 -7.91 8.59
N SER A 24 4.59 -9.22 8.68
CA SER A 24 5.41 -9.83 9.74
C SER A 24 6.86 -9.35 9.69
N LEU A 25 7.49 -9.35 8.51
CA LEU A 25 8.87 -8.88 8.34
C LEU A 25 9.04 -7.40 8.71
N LEU A 26 8.07 -6.55 8.37
CA LEU A 26 8.10 -5.14 8.78
C LEU A 26 7.87 -4.97 10.27
N GLY A 27 7.01 -5.79 10.89
CA GLY A 27 6.74 -5.75 12.33
C GLY A 27 7.95 -6.10 13.20
N GLU A 28 8.93 -6.83 12.67
CA GLU A 28 10.20 -7.08 13.36
C GLU A 28 11.13 -5.85 13.41
N LYS A 29 10.95 -4.89 12.49
CA LYS A 29 11.86 -3.75 12.27
C LYS A 29 11.24 -2.40 12.59
N LEU A 30 9.92 -2.30 12.59
CA LEU A 30 9.18 -1.05 12.72
C LEU A 30 8.24 -1.11 13.93
N PRO A 31 8.02 0.03 14.62
CA PRO A 31 6.92 0.17 15.55
C PRO A 31 5.58 -0.17 14.89
N HIS A 32 4.65 -0.74 15.66
CA HIS A 32 3.37 -1.23 15.14
C HIS A 32 2.61 -0.19 14.30
N TYR A 33 2.59 1.07 14.72
CA TYR A 33 1.87 2.15 14.02
C TYR A 33 2.49 2.57 12.67
N MET A 34 3.70 2.07 12.34
CA MET A 34 4.35 2.27 11.04
C MET A 34 4.14 1.08 10.09
N VAL A 35 3.60 -0.04 10.58
CA VAL A 35 3.34 -1.22 9.75
C VAL A 35 2.07 -0.96 8.90
N PRO A 36 2.14 -1.07 7.56
CA PRO A 36 0.99 -0.84 6.70
C PRO A 36 -0.19 -1.78 6.97
N SER A 37 -1.40 -1.23 6.93
CA SER A 37 -2.63 -2.00 6.99
C SER A 37 -2.92 -2.69 5.67
N TYR A 38 -2.54 -2.05 4.56
CA TYR A 38 -2.76 -2.56 3.20
C TYR A 38 -1.45 -2.60 2.41
N PHE A 39 -1.31 -3.63 1.59
CA PHE A 39 -0.18 -3.85 0.70
C PHE A 39 -0.75 -4.06 -0.70
N VAL A 40 -0.37 -3.19 -1.63
CA VAL A 40 -0.87 -3.19 -3.00
C VAL A 40 0.33 -3.40 -3.93
N GLN A 41 0.37 -4.57 -4.55
CA GLN A 41 1.35 -4.86 -5.59
C GLN A 41 0.86 -4.26 -6.91
N LEU A 42 1.74 -3.51 -7.56
CA LEU A 42 1.51 -2.93 -8.88
C LEU A 42 2.43 -3.60 -9.88
N GLU A 43 1.99 -3.69 -11.13
CA GLU A 43 2.87 -4.08 -12.25
C GLU A 43 3.97 -3.04 -12.48
N SER A 44 3.64 -1.76 -12.34
CA SER A 44 4.58 -0.64 -12.42
C SER A 44 4.10 0.55 -11.58
N MET A 45 5.04 1.40 -11.18
CA MET A 45 4.69 2.61 -10.42
C MET A 45 4.12 3.67 -11.37
N PRO A 46 2.94 4.26 -11.10
CA PRO A 46 2.42 5.32 -11.94
C PRO A 46 3.29 6.57 -11.81
N LEU A 47 3.70 7.12 -12.94
CA LEU A 47 4.53 8.32 -13.00
C LEU A 47 3.81 9.44 -13.75
N THR A 48 4.02 10.67 -13.27
CA THR A 48 3.73 11.89 -14.02
C THR A 48 4.63 11.98 -15.26
N PRO A 49 4.31 12.86 -16.23
CA PRO A 49 5.17 13.09 -17.40
C PRO A 49 6.63 13.48 -17.06
N ASN A 50 6.84 14.08 -15.87
CA ASN A 50 8.16 14.48 -15.39
C ASN A 50 8.84 13.39 -14.53
N GLY A 51 8.33 12.15 -14.53
CA GLY A 51 8.94 11.00 -13.86
C GLY A 51 8.73 10.91 -12.34
N LYS A 52 8.00 11.85 -11.72
CA LYS A 52 7.61 11.75 -10.31
C LYS A 52 6.46 10.75 -10.13
N ILE A 53 6.37 10.10 -8.98
CA ILE A 53 5.21 9.26 -8.63
C ILE A 53 3.91 10.06 -8.73
N ASP A 54 2.96 9.58 -9.54
CA ASP A 54 1.60 10.11 -9.58
C ASP A 54 0.75 9.43 -8.51
N ARG A 55 0.70 10.05 -7.32
CA ARG A 55 -0.04 9.53 -6.17
C ARG A 55 -1.55 9.48 -6.40
N LYS A 56 -2.09 10.25 -7.36
CA LYS A 56 -3.53 10.26 -7.67
C LYS A 56 -3.94 9.07 -8.54
N ALA A 57 -2.98 8.51 -9.27
CA ALA A 57 -3.19 7.33 -10.11
C ALA A 57 -2.98 6.01 -9.36
N LEU A 58 -2.58 6.05 -8.09
CA LEU A 58 -2.51 4.85 -7.26
C LEU A 58 -3.92 4.31 -7.01
N PRO A 59 -4.17 3.01 -7.23
CA PRO A 59 -5.47 2.41 -6.98
C PRO A 59 -5.79 2.46 -5.49
N ALA A 60 -7.06 2.58 -5.14
CA ALA A 60 -7.44 2.42 -3.73
C ALA A 60 -7.18 0.97 -3.29
N PRO A 61 -6.73 0.72 -2.05
CA PRO A 61 -6.52 -0.64 -1.57
C PRO A 61 -7.86 -1.39 -1.58
N GLU A 62 -7.86 -2.61 -2.12
CA GLU A 62 -9.05 -3.47 -2.09
C GLU A 62 -9.49 -3.67 -0.63
N GLY A 63 -10.64 -3.08 -0.29
CA GLY A 63 -11.11 -2.89 1.10
C GLY A 63 -11.67 -1.49 1.37
N SER A 64 -11.36 -0.48 0.53
CA SER A 64 -11.91 0.87 0.67
C SER A 64 -13.30 1.07 0.05
N LEU A 65 -13.87 0.07 -0.64
CA LEU A 65 -15.25 0.08 -1.16
C LEU A 65 -16.15 -0.81 -0.30
N GLN A 66 -16.25 -0.49 0.99
CA GLN A 66 -17.34 -0.99 1.83
C GLN A 66 -17.59 0.00 2.96
N THR A 67 -18.36 1.06 2.68
CA THR A 67 -19.47 1.58 3.51
C THR A 67 -19.97 2.91 2.98
N GLY A 68 -21.24 2.94 2.53
CA GLY A 68 -22.01 4.16 2.22
C GLY A 68 -22.65 4.15 0.86
#